data_AF-A0A6N3B4X0-F1
#
_entry.id   AF-A0A6N3B4X0-F1
#
_cell.length_a   1.000
_cell.length_b   1.000
_cell.length_c   1.000
_cell.angle_alpha   90.00
_cell.angle_beta   90.00
_cell.angle_gamma   90.00
#
_symmetry.space_group_name_H-M   'P 1'
#
loop_
_entity.id
_entity.type
_entity.pdbx_description
1 polymer ?
#
loop_
_entity_poly.entity_id
_entity_poly.type
_entity_poly.pdbx_seq_one_letter_code
_entity_poly.pdbx_strand_id
1 'polypeptide(L)'
;MTSMKTALGLNNNQRLEKMIEIKDSYLSGQLSLKEARALLKDHIGTCTPDEFAYGEQQLKGSYTDEEITHRMDELLELFDGILIRAENTYPENHPLWVYMQEIQAGLAVMDEVDALLKAPHFIKNPWLGIYDKLAQWSRHLSRKQNQLYPALEKYGFDRPTKIM
;
A
#
# COMPACT_ATOMS: atom_id res chain seq x y z
N MET A 1 -17.00 -10.22 -17.32
CA MET A 1 -16.23 -10.04 -16.07
C MET A 1 -16.54 -8.66 -15.53
N THR A 2 -16.78 -8.53 -14.23
CA THR A 2 -16.96 -7.21 -13.57
C THR A 2 -15.63 -6.45 -13.66
N SER A 3 -15.64 -5.22 -14.17
CA SER A 3 -14.42 -4.40 -14.23
C SER A 3 -13.98 -4.00 -12.82
N MET A 4 -12.67 -3.81 -12.59
CA MET A 4 -12.10 -3.32 -11.33
C MET A 4 -12.87 -2.11 -10.79
N LYS A 5 -13.12 -1.14 -11.68
CA LYS A 5 -13.86 0.08 -11.41
C LYS A 5 -15.27 -0.19 -10.89
N THR A 6 -15.97 -1.15 -11.51
CA THR A 6 -17.32 -1.56 -11.09
C THR A 6 -17.29 -2.29 -9.76
N ALA A 7 -16.30 -3.17 -9.53
CA ALA A 7 -16.15 -3.90 -8.28
C ALA A 7 -15.87 -2.98 -7.08
N LEU A 8 -15.14 -1.88 -7.31
CA LEU A 8 -14.85 -0.84 -6.32
C LEU A 8 -15.94 0.24 -6.19
N GLY A 9 -17.01 0.19 -6.99
CA GLY A 9 -18.07 1.22 -6.95
C GLY A 9 -17.59 2.61 -7.38
N LEU A 10 -16.52 2.70 -8.18
CA LEU A 10 -15.89 3.94 -8.59
C LEU A 10 -16.64 4.59 -9.77
N ASN A 11 -17.50 5.56 -9.46
CA ASN A 11 -18.42 6.17 -10.44
C ASN A 11 -17.99 7.55 -10.95
N ASN A 12 -17.02 8.22 -10.29
CA ASN A 12 -16.59 9.57 -10.66
C ASN A 12 -15.39 9.55 -11.61
N ASN A 13 -15.65 9.47 -12.92
CA ASN A 13 -14.61 9.33 -13.94
C ASN A 13 -13.66 10.53 -14.01
N GLN A 14 -14.20 11.76 -14.01
CA GLN A 14 -13.41 12.98 -14.16
C GLN A 14 -12.37 13.13 -13.05
N ARG A 15 -12.79 12.83 -11.81
CA ARG A 15 -11.91 12.85 -10.65
C ARG A 15 -10.75 11.86 -10.77
N LEU A 16 -11.06 10.62 -11.16
CA LEU A 16 -10.06 9.56 -11.33
C LEU A 16 -9.10 9.86 -12.48
N GLU A 17 -9.62 10.35 -13.60
CA GLU A 17 -8.81 10.77 -14.75
C GLU A 17 -7.84 11.88 -14.36
N LYS A 18 -8.31 12.90 -13.62
CA LYS A 18 -7.45 13.98 -13.13
C LYS A 18 -6.36 13.47 -12.19
N MET A 19 -6.69 12.51 -11.32
CA MET A 19 -5.70 11.88 -10.43
C MET A 19 -4.59 11.18 -11.21
N ILE A 20 -4.97 10.42 -12.22
CA ILE A 20 -4.06 9.64 -13.05
C ILE A 20 -3.17 10.58 -13.86
N GLU A 21 -3.75 11.64 -14.44
CA GLU A 21 -3.02 12.68 -15.16
C GLU A 21 -1.96 13.35 -14.27
N ILE A 22 -2.34 13.85 -13.09
CA ILE A 22 -1.39 14.51 -12.18
C ILE A 22 -0.28 13.55 -11.75
N LYS A 23 -0.64 12.30 -11.45
CA LYS A 23 0.33 11.27 -11.07
C LYS A 23 1.30 10.96 -12.20
N ASP A 24 0.82 10.82 -13.44
CA ASP A 24 1.66 10.58 -14.61
C ASP A 24 2.58 11.77 -14.92
N SER A 25 2.08 13.00 -14.82
CA SER A 25 2.90 14.22 -14.98
C SER A 25 3.98 14.35 -13.88
N TYR A 26 3.70 13.92 -12.65
CA TYR A 26 4.72 13.83 -11.61
C TYR A 26 5.75 12.74 -11.91
N LEU A 27 5.29 11.53 -12.27
CA LEU A 27 6.18 10.40 -12.57
C LEU A 27 7.08 10.67 -13.78
N SER A 28 6.57 11.36 -14.81
CA SER A 28 7.34 11.76 -15.99
C SER A 28 8.26 12.97 -15.75
N GLY A 29 8.25 13.57 -14.55
CA GLY A 29 9.08 14.72 -14.18
C GLY A 29 8.60 16.07 -14.73
N GLN A 30 7.37 16.14 -15.27
CA GLN A 30 6.76 17.38 -15.75
C GLN A 30 6.29 18.28 -14.60
N LEU A 31 5.92 17.69 -13.46
CA LEU A 31 5.53 18.40 -12.25
C LEU A 31 6.52 18.12 -11.13
N SER A 32 6.83 19.15 -10.33
CA SER A 32 7.48 18.94 -9.04
C SER A 32 6.51 18.33 -8.04
N LEU A 33 7.04 17.69 -6.98
CA LEU A 33 6.24 17.13 -5.88
C LEU A 33 5.28 18.17 -5.29
N LYS A 34 5.76 19.40 -5.09
CA LYS A 34 4.98 20.50 -4.50
C LYS A 34 3.80 20.89 -5.39
N GLU A 35 4.03 20.99 -6.70
CA GLU A 35 2.99 21.34 -7.68
C GLU A 35 1.97 20.22 -7.82
N ALA A 36 2.42 18.98 -7.96
CA ALA A 36 1.56 17.81 -8.06
C ALA A 36 0.68 17.65 -6.80
N ARG A 37 1.24 17.81 -5.60
CA ARG A 37 0.47 17.80 -4.34
C ARG A 37 -0.56 18.92 -4.28
N ALA A 38 -0.21 20.12 -4.71
CA ALA A 38 -1.14 21.24 -4.74
C ALA A 38 -2.33 20.94 -5.67
N LEU A 39 -2.07 20.42 -6.86
CA LEU A 39 -3.10 20.03 -7.83
C LEU A 39 -3.97 18.87 -7.33
N LEU A 40 -3.37 17.85 -6.70
CA LEU A 40 -4.14 16.75 -6.10
C LEU A 40 -5.05 17.28 -4.99
N LYS A 41 -4.57 18.17 -4.13
CA LYS A 41 -5.37 18.74 -3.05
C LYS A 41 -6.50 19.63 -3.57
N ASP A 42 -6.25 20.42 -4.60
CA ASP A 42 -7.25 21.31 -5.20
C ASP A 42 -8.35 20.55 -5.95
N HIS A 43 -7.96 19.61 -6.82
CA HIS A 43 -8.91 18.90 -7.69
C HIS A 43 -9.54 17.67 -7.04
N ILE A 44 -8.84 17.04 -6.09
CA ILE A 44 -9.24 15.74 -5.53
C ILE A 44 -9.50 15.86 -4.02
N GLY A 45 -8.73 16.66 -3.30
CA GLY A 45 -8.90 16.88 -1.85
C GLY A 45 -8.41 15.69 -1.02
N THR A 46 -9.08 14.55 -1.15
CA THR A 46 -8.77 13.29 -0.44
C THR A 46 -8.77 12.10 -1.38
N CYS A 47 -7.95 11.09 -1.15
CA CYS A 47 -7.92 9.87 -1.97
C CYS A 47 -8.22 8.66 -1.10
N THR A 48 -9.21 7.86 -1.45
CA THR A 48 -9.47 6.57 -0.78
C THR A 48 -8.44 5.52 -1.21
N PRO A 49 -8.21 4.46 -0.40
CA PRO A 49 -7.36 3.35 -0.82
C PRO A 49 -7.79 2.70 -2.14
N ASP A 50 -9.10 2.66 -2.39
CA ASP A 50 -9.68 2.11 -3.62
C ASP A 50 -9.38 2.98 -4.85
N GLU A 51 -9.54 4.29 -4.73
CA GLU A 51 -9.14 5.25 -5.78
C GLU A 51 -7.64 5.15 -6.06
N PHE A 52 -6.80 5.13 -5.01
CA PHE A 52 -5.35 5.00 -5.14
C PHE A 52 -4.97 3.71 -5.88
N ALA A 53 -5.52 2.58 -5.45
CA ALA A 53 -5.27 1.28 -6.07
C ALA A 53 -5.74 1.26 -7.54
N TYR A 54 -6.90 1.85 -7.84
CA TYR A 54 -7.38 2.00 -9.22
C TYR A 54 -6.42 2.82 -10.07
N GLY A 55 -5.99 3.98 -9.58
CA GLY A 55 -5.05 4.85 -10.28
C GLY A 55 -3.71 4.15 -10.54
N GLU A 56 -3.21 3.35 -9.59
CA GLU A 56 -2.03 2.51 -9.76
C GLU A 56 -2.16 1.50 -10.90
N GLN A 57 -3.33 0.86 -11.05
CA GLN A 57 -3.54 -0.07 -12.18
C GLN A 57 -3.61 0.64 -13.54
N GLN A 58 -4.10 1.88 -13.61
CA GLN A 58 -4.24 2.59 -14.88
C GLN A 58 -2.91 3.03 -15.51
N LEU A 59 -1.82 3.10 -14.73
CA LEU A 59 -0.49 3.42 -15.24
C LEU A 59 0.29 2.20 -15.75
N LYS A 60 -0.37 1.04 -15.80
CA LYS A 60 0.22 -0.19 -16.32
C LYS A 60 0.48 -0.05 -17.82
N GLY A 61 1.72 -0.31 -18.24
CA GLY A 61 2.17 -0.17 -19.63
C GLY A 61 2.97 1.11 -19.89
N SER A 62 2.76 2.16 -19.10
CA SER A 62 3.59 3.38 -19.15
C SER A 62 4.87 3.24 -18.32
N TYR A 63 4.81 2.44 -17.24
CA TYR A 63 5.94 2.16 -16.35
C TYR A 63 6.01 0.66 -16.03
N THR A 64 7.22 0.13 -15.94
CA THR A 64 7.49 -1.24 -15.51
C THR A 64 7.20 -1.42 -14.02
N ASP A 65 6.98 -2.68 -13.61
CA ASP A 65 6.71 -3.00 -12.20
C ASP A 65 7.92 -2.67 -11.30
N GLU A 66 9.14 -2.84 -11.81
CA GLU A 66 10.39 -2.51 -11.10
C GLU A 66 10.59 -1.00 -10.91
N GLU A 67 10.31 -0.19 -11.94
CA GLU A 67 10.34 1.27 -11.82
C GLU A 67 9.36 1.79 -10.76
N ILE A 68 8.14 1.24 -10.73
CA ILE A 68 7.13 1.62 -9.73
C ILE A 68 7.55 1.15 -8.33
N THR A 69 8.17 -0.03 -8.21
CA THR A 69 8.69 -0.54 -6.94
C THR A 69 9.75 0.41 -6.36
N HIS A 70 10.70 0.86 -7.18
CA HIS A 70 11.74 1.80 -6.75
C HIS A 70 11.23 3.19 -6.39
N ARG A 71 10.05 3.56 -6.90
CA ARG A 71 9.43 4.88 -6.68
C ARG A 71 8.24 4.84 -5.72
N MET A 72 8.05 3.74 -5.01
CA MET A 72 6.94 3.60 -4.07
C MET A 72 6.96 4.69 -2.99
N ASP A 73 8.14 5.03 -2.47
CA ASP A 73 8.28 6.08 -1.46
C ASP A 73 7.88 7.47 -2.02
N GLU A 74 8.29 7.79 -3.26
CA GLU A 74 7.88 9.03 -3.94
C GLU A 74 6.35 9.09 -4.16
N LEU A 75 5.75 7.96 -4.53
CA LEU A 75 4.30 7.84 -4.72
C LEU A 75 3.56 7.99 -3.39
N LEU A 76 4.06 7.41 -2.30
CA LEU A 76 3.48 7.58 -0.97
C LEU A 76 3.61 9.03 -0.50
N GLU A 77 4.74 9.69 -0.76
CA GLU A 77 4.96 11.09 -0.43
C GLU A 77 4.05 12.04 -1.24
N LEU A 78 3.78 11.72 -2.51
CA LEU A 78 2.83 12.46 -3.35
C LEU A 78 1.42 12.46 -2.75
N PHE A 79 1.01 11.36 -2.14
CA PHE A 79 -0.32 11.21 -1.55
C PHE A 79 -0.36 11.46 -0.04
N ASP A 80 0.76 11.83 0.59
CA ASP A 80 0.81 12.14 2.01
C ASP A 80 -0.15 13.29 2.37
N GLY A 81 -0.96 13.10 3.42
CA GLY A 81 -2.04 14.00 3.82
C GLY A 81 -3.25 14.09 2.86
N ILE A 82 -3.24 13.33 1.76
CA ILE A 82 -4.33 13.22 0.78
C ILE A 82 -4.97 11.82 0.88
N LEU A 83 -4.16 10.77 0.94
CA LEU A 83 -4.61 9.39 1.12
C LEU A 83 -5.22 9.22 2.51
N ILE A 84 -6.52 8.91 2.55
CA ILE A 84 -7.24 8.62 3.78
C ILE A 84 -7.05 7.16 4.16
N ARG A 85 -6.95 6.90 5.47
CA ARG A 85 -6.94 5.53 5.99
C ARG A 85 -8.37 5.01 6.07
N ALA A 86 -8.61 3.85 5.47
CA ALA A 86 -9.86 3.13 5.68
C ALA A 86 -9.78 2.31 6.98
N GLU A 87 -10.72 2.53 7.90
CA GLU A 87 -10.87 1.73 9.11
C GLU A 87 -11.86 0.58 8.86
N ASN A 88 -11.44 -0.37 8.03
CA ASN A 88 -12.27 -1.52 7.70
C ASN A 88 -12.32 -2.49 8.89
N THR A 89 -13.54 -2.81 9.35
CA THR A 89 -13.78 -3.87 10.34
C THR A 89 -14.20 -5.15 9.65
N TYR A 90 -13.60 -6.27 10.05
CA TYR A 90 -13.92 -7.59 9.52
C TYR A 90 -14.40 -8.51 10.65
N PRO A 91 -15.31 -9.47 10.37
CA PRO A 91 -15.70 -10.47 11.35
C PRO A 91 -14.50 -11.23 11.91
N GLU A 92 -14.60 -11.63 13.18
CA GLU A 92 -13.56 -12.44 13.82
C GLU A 92 -13.30 -13.72 13.00
N ASN A 93 -12.03 -14.09 12.86
CA ASN A 93 -11.57 -15.22 12.06
C ASN A 93 -11.79 -15.10 10.54
N HIS A 94 -12.29 -13.98 10.03
CA HIS A 94 -12.27 -13.70 8.60
C HIS A 94 -10.81 -13.60 8.09
N PRO A 95 -10.45 -14.05 6.88
CA PRO A 95 -9.06 -13.98 6.40
C PRO A 95 -8.45 -12.57 6.45
N LEU A 96 -9.22 -11.54 6.08
CA LEU A 96 -8.77 -10.15 6.20
C LEU A 96 -8.63 -9.69 7.65
N TRP A 97 -9.45 -10.20 8.58
CA TRP A 97 -9.27 -9.96 10.01
C TRP A 97 -7.94 -10.56 10.49
N VAL A 98 -7.64 -11.80 10.09
CA VAL A 98 -6.39 -12.49 10.44
C VAL A 98 -5.17 -11.70 9.93
N TYR A 99 -5.19 -11.21 8.70
CA TYR A 99 -4.09 -10.38 8.18
C TYR A 99 -3.89 -9.10 8.99
N MET A 100 -4.98 -8.45 9.42
CA MET A 100 -4.89 -7.28 10.30
C MET A 100 -4.27 -7.63 11.65
N GLN A 101 -4.67 -8.74 12.28
CA GLN A 101 -4.07 -9.21 13.54
C GLN A 101 -2.58 -9.52 13.39
N GLU A 102 -2.19 -10.14 12.27
CA GLU A 102 -0.79 -10.43 11.98
C GLU A 102 0.05 -9.17 11.80
N ILE A 103 -0.48 -8.16 11.11
CA ILE A 103 0.16 -6.85 10.98
C ILE A 103 0.33 -6.20 12.36
N GLN A 104 -0.70 -6.22 13.21
CA GLN A 104 -0.61 -5.66 14.57
C GLN A 104 0.44 -6.39 15.42
N ALA A 105 0.51 -7.71 15.33
CA ALA A 105 1.56 -8.48 16.00
C ALA A 105 2.96 -8.13 15.47
N GLY A 106 3.11 -7.93 14.16
CA GLY A 106 4.36 -7.47 13.55
C GLY A 106 4.77 -6.07 14.02
N LEU A 107 3.83 -5.13 14.13
CA LEU A 107 4.07 -3.79 14.65
C LEU A 107 4.52 -3.83 16.12
N ALA A 108 3.91 -4.67 16.95
CA ALA A 108 4.36 -4.86 18.33
C ALA A 108 5.82 -5.38 18.42
N VAL A 109 6.25 -6.22 17.48
CA VAL A 109 7.66 -6.63 17.38
C VAL A 109 8.56 -5.45 17.02
N MET A 110 8.10 -4.54 16.15
CA MET A 110 8.86 -3.31 15.83
C MET A 110 8.98 -2.38 17.04
N ASP A 111 7.95 -2.29 17.88
CA ASP A 111 8.03 -1.53 19.14
C ASP A 111 9.07 -2.13 20.09
N GLU A 112 9.17 -3.47 20.17
CA GLU A 112 10.23 -4.15 20.93
C GLU A 112 11.61 -3.87 20.34
N VAL A 113 11.77 -3.89 19.01
CA VAL A 113 13.02 -3.53 18.33
C VAL A 113 13.43 -2.10 18.67
N ASP A 114 12.51 -1.16 18.57
CA ASP A 114 12.73 0.25 18.89
C ASP A 114 13.19 0.44 20.34
N ALA A 115 12.56 -0.29 21.28
CA ALA A 115 12.95 -0.27 22.69
C ALA A 115 14.37 -0.83 22.89
N LEU A 116 14.73 -1.93 22.23
CA LEU A 116 16.07 -2.52 22.30
C LEU A 116 17.13 -1.64 21.66
N LEU A 117 16.80 -0.95 20.55
CA LEU A 117 17.70 -0.02 19.89
C LEU A 117 18.02 1.21 20.76
N LYS A 118 17.04 1.68 21.53
CA LYS A 118 17.17 2.81 22.46
C LYS A 118 17.78 2.41 23.82
N ALA A 119 18.01 1.12 24.06
CA ALA A 119 18.58 0.64 25.32
C ALA A 119 20.05 1.11 25.48
N PRO A 120 20.50 1.40 26.71
CA PRO A 120 21.86 1.91 26.95
C PRO A 120 22.96 0.91 26.62
N HIS A 121 22.64 -0.38 26.60
CA HIS A 121 23.60 -1.46 26.36
C HIS A 121 23.02 -2.50 25.41
N PHE A 122 23.87 -2.99 24.52
CA PHE A 122 23.52 -4.09 23.64
C PHE A 122 23.55 -5.41 24.40
N ILE A 123 22.40 -6.09 24.47
CA ILE A 123 22.27 -7.43 25.05
C ILE A 123 21.79 -8.37 23.93
N LYS A 124 22.60 -9.36 23.58
CA LYS A 124 22.34 -10.25 22.42
C LYS A 124 21.04 -11.06 22.52
N ASN A 125 20.71 -11.61 23.69
CA ASN A 125 19.63 -12.58 23.81
C ASN A 125 18.24 -12.03 23.44
N PRO A 126 17.82 -10.82 23.87
CA PRO A 126 16.60 -10.19 23.37
C PRO A 126 16.54 -10.07 21.84
N TRP A 127 17.64 -9.70 21.19
CA TRP A 127 17.70 -9.62 19.73
C TRP A 127 17.48 -10.97 19.06
N LEU A 128 18.00 -12.06 19.62
CA LEU A 128 17.72 -13.41 19.10
C LEU A 128 16.21 -13.72 19.15
N GLY A 129 15.53 -13.35 20.24
CA GLY A 129 14.08 -13.49 20.35
C GLY A 129 13.30 -12.66 19.32
N ILE A 130 13.79 -11.46 18.97
CA ILE A 130 13.23 -10.67 17.86
C ILE A 130 13.36 -11.43 16.54
N TYR A 131 14.54 -11.98 16.22
CA TYR A 131 14.75 -12.74 14.99
C TYR A 131 13.79 -13.94 14.88
N ASP A 132 13.57 -14.67 15.98
CA ASP A 132 12.63 -15.79 16.01
C ASP A 132 11.19 -15.34 15.71
N LYS A 133 10.76 -14.17 16.23
CA LYS A 133 9.45 -13.59 15.93
C LYS A 133 9.36 -13.13 14.48
N LEU A 134 10.36 -12.41 13.97
CA LEU A 134 10.41 -11.92 12.60
C LEU A 134 10.45 -13.07 11.57
N ALA A 135 11.08 -14.20 11.90
CA ALA A 135 11.09 -15.38 11.02
C ALA A 135 9.67 -15.88 10.70
N GLN A 136 8.70 -15.65 11.60
CA GLN A 136 7.30 -16.01 11.39
C GLN A 136 6.59 -15.11 10.36
N TRP A 137 7.13 -13.92 10.06
CA TRP A 137 6.55 -12.99 9.09
C TRP A 137 6.46 -13.59 7.68
N SER A 138 7.38 -14.49 7.34
CA SER A 138 7.33 -15.26 6.09
C SER A 138 5.98 -15.97 5.87
N ARG A 139 5.31 -16.40 6.96
CA ARG A 139 3.98 -17.03 6.91
C ARG A 139 2.89 -16.04 6.49
N HIS A 140 2.97 -14.80 6.96
CA HIS A 140 2.05 -13.73 6.57
C HIS A 140 2.17 -13.44 5.08
N LEU A 141 3.41 -13.25 4.59
CA LEU A 141 3.69 -13.03 3.17
C LEU A 141 3.21 -14.21 2.31
N SER A 142 3.51 -15.44 2.72
CA SER A 142 3.05 -16.65 2.02
C SER A 142 1.52 -16.72 1.91
N ARG A 143 0.78 -16.38 2.96
CA ARG A 143 -0.69 -16.34 2.88
C ARG A 143 -1.18 -15.26 1.95
N LYS A 144 -0.63 -14.04 1.99
CA LYS A 144 -0.99 -12.98 1.04
C LYS A 144 -0.79 -13.44 -0.41
N GLN A 145 0.38 -14.00 -0.71
CA GLN A 145 0.75 -14.47 -2.04
C GLN A 145 -0.18 -15.58 -2.56
N ASN A 146 -0.57 -16.51 -1.69
CA ASN A 146 -1.29 -17.71 -2.10
C ASN A 146 -2.82 -17.62 -1.92
N GLN A 147 -3.33 -16.64 -1.17
CA GLN A 147 -4.75 -16.54 -0.82
C GLN A 147 -5.34 -15.20 -1.25
N LEU A 148 -4.72 -14.08 -0.87
CA LEU A 148 -5.25 -12.74 -1.12
C LEU A 148 -5.04 -12.31 -2.58
N TYR A 149 -3.80 -12.34 -3.05
CA TYR A 149 -3.45 -11.85 -4.38
C TYR A 149 -4.18 -12.58 -5.51
N PRO A 150 -4.31 -13.93 -5.51
CA PRO A 150 -5.08 -14.63 -6.53
C PRO A 150 -6.57 -14.26 -6.54
N ALA A 151 -7.12 -13.82 -5.40
CA ALA A 151 -8.50 -13.32 -5.34
C ALA A 151 -8.61 -11.92 -5.97
N LEU A 152 -7.64 -11.04 -5.72
CA LEU A 152 -7.58 -9.68 -6.26
C LEU A 152 -7.33 -9.66 -7.78
N GLU A 153 -6.47 -10.54 -8.28
CA GLU A 153 -6.13 -10.65 -9.70
C GLU A 153 -7.33 -10.99 -10.58
N LYS A 154 -8.33 -11.72 -10.06
CA LYS A 154 -9.60 -11.98 -10.77
C LYS A 154 -10.36 -10.70 -11.12
N TYR A 155 -10.07 -9.60 -10.45
CA TYR A 155 -10.65 -8.28 -10.68
C TYR A 155 -9.66 -7.31 -11.36
N GLY A 156 -8.48 -7.76 -11.76
CA GLY A 156 -7.47 -6.95 -12.45
C GLY A 156 -6.50 -6.21 -11.53
N PHE A 157 -6.40 -6.58 -10.25
CA PHE A 157 -5.42 -6.02 -9.31
C PHE A 157 -4.14 -6.86 -9.29
N ASP A 158 -3.30 -6.78 -10.33
CA ASP A 158 -2.11 -7.64 -10.43
C ASP A 158 -0.79 -6.92 -10.09
N ARG A 159 -0.74 -5.58 -10.12
CA ARG A 159 0.46 -4.84 -9.66
C ARG A 159 0.88 -5.14 -8.21
N PRO A 160 -0.01 -5.11 -7.19
CA PRO A 160 0.38 -5.47 -5.82
C PRO A 160 1.08 -6.82 -5.71
N THR A 161 0.63 -7.84 -6.46
CA THR A 161 1.27 -9.17 -6.49
C THR A 161 2.73 -9.11 -6.95
N LYS A 162 3.08 -8.14 -7.79
CA LYS A 162 4.41 -8.05 -8.41
C LYS A 162 5.36 -7.10 -7.68
N ILE A 163 4.82 -6.15 -6.92
CA ILE A 163 5.58 -5.06 -6.30
C ILE A 163 5.57 -5.08 -4.77
N MET A 164 4.66 -5.83 -4.11
CA MET A 164 4.47 -5.85 -2.63
C MET A 164 4.53 -7.25 -2.02
#